data_AF-I9R5X3-F1
#
_entry.id   AF-I9R5X3-F1
#
_cell.length_a   1.000
_cell.length_b   1.000
_cell.length_c   1.000
_cell.angle_alpha   90.00
_cell.angle_beta   90.00
_cell.angle_gamma   90.00
#
_symmetry.space_group_name_H-M   'P 1'
#
loop_
_entity.id
_entity.type
_entity.pdbx_description
1 polymer ?
#
loop_
_entity_poly.entity_id
_entity_poly.type
_entity_poly.pdbx_seq_one_letter_code
_entity_poly.pdbx_strand_id
1 'polypeptide(L)' 'MVVTDSRKRRDGGWIESIGYYNPLSEPKDIKIDKERLNYWKGVGAKMSERVEKLSQKA' A
#
# COMPACT_ATOMS: atom_id res chain seq x y z
N MET A 1 -0.70 3.31 -3.23
CA MET A 1 -0.49 2.48 -2.03
C MET A 1 0.77 2.99 -1.38
N VAL A 2 0.64 3.61 -0.22
CA VAL A 2 1.73 4.40 0.37
C VAL A 2 1.92 4.04 1.83
N VAL A 3 3.16 4.18 2.30
CA VAL A 3 3.53 4.08 3.72
C VAL A 3 3.53 5.49 4.29
N THR A 4 2.76 5.69 5.35
CA THR A 4 2.65 6.99 6.03
C THR A 4 2.44 6.80 7.53
N ASP A 5 2.78 7.81 8.32
CA ASP A 5 2.45 7.87 9.74
C ASP A 5 0.93 8.03 9.92
N SER A 6 0.37 7.34 10.91
CA SER A 6 -1.08 7.29 11.17
C SER A 6 -1.67 8.63 11.59
N ARG A 7 -0.86 9.56 12.12
CA ARG A 7 -1.28 10.90 12.54
C ARG A 7 -1.32 11.89 11.38
N LYS A 8 -0.74 11.54 10.23
CA LYS A 8 -0.75 12.41 9.05
C LYS A 8 -2.11 12.40 8.37
N ARG A 9 -2.46 13.56 7.80
CA ARG A 9 -3.64 13.69 6.93
C ARG A 9 -3.52 12.72 5.76
N ARG A 10 -4.65 12.14 5.35
CA ARG A 10 -4.74 11.13 4.28
C ARG A 10 -4.03 11.57 2.98
N ASP A 11 -4.25 12.81 2.57
CA ASP A 11 -3.74 13.35 1.30
C ASP A 11 -2.45 14.18 1.51
N GLY A 12 -1.82 14.04 2.68
CA GLY A 12 -0.54 14.69 2.99
C GLY A 12 0.66 13.94 2.44
N GLY A 13 1.86 14.40 2.82
CA GLY A 13 3.10 13.74 2.41
C GLY A 13 3.27 12.36 3.03
N TRP A 14 3.56 11.36 2.18
CA TRP A 14 3.88 9.99 2.58
C TRP A 14 5.39 9.79 2.72
N ILE A 15 5.80 8.69 3.36
CA ILE A 15 7.21 8.29 3.50
C ILE A 15 7.68 7.63 2.20
N GLU A 16 6.90 6.66 1.70
CA GLU A 16 7.24 5.91 0.50
C GLU A 16 5.98 5.44 -0.26
N SER A 17 6.04 5.42 -1.59
CA SER A 17 5.01 4.82 -2.44
C SER A 17 5.47 3.44 -2.90
N ILE A 18 4.79 2.40 -2.43
CA ILE A 18 5.15 0.99 -2.67
C ILE A 18 4.25 0.32 -3.72
N GLY A 19 3.38 1.08 -4.38
CA GLY A 19 2.47 0.54 -5.37
C GLY A 19 1.25 1.41 -5.63
N TYR A 20 0.31 0.91 -6.41
CA TYR A 20 -0.96 1.57 -6.70
C TYR A 20 -2.08 0.55 -6.96
N TYR A 21 -3.30 1.06 -6.90
CA TYR A 21 -4.50 0.30 -7.22
C TYR A 21 -5.41 1.17 -8.09
N ASN A 22 -5.73 0.71 -9.30
CA ASN A 22 -6.66 1.39 -10.19
C ASN A 22 -7.97 0.59 -10.30
N PRO A 23 -9.03 0.98 -9.57
CA PRO A 23 -10.31 0.29 -9.62
C PRO A 23 -11.08 0.47 -10.93
N LEU A 24 -10.71 1.45 -11.77
CA LEU A 24 -11.42 1.81 -13.00
C LEU A 24 -10.91 1.08 -14.25
N SER A 25 -9.80 0.34 -14.11
CA SER A 25 -9.25 -0.47 -15.20
C SER A 25 -9.93 -1.84 -15.29
N GLU A 26 -10.10 -2.34 -16.51
CA GLU A 26 -10.53 -3.71 -16.80
C GLU A 26 -9.42 -4.41 -17.63
N PRO A 27 -8.70 -5.40 -17.04
CA PRO A 27 -8.81 -5.90 -15.67
C PRO A 27 -8.33 -4.89 -14.62
N LYS A 28 -8.77 -5.05 -13.36
CA LYS A 28 -8.36 -4.19 -12.24
C LYS A 28 -6.85 -4.24 -12.06
N ASP A 29 -6.19 -3.13 -12.31
CA ASP A 29 -4.74 -3.01 -12.21
C ASP A 29 -4.31 -2.80 -10.76
N ILE A 30 -3.44 -3.68 -10.30
CA ILE A 30 -2.86 -3.68 -8.96
C ILE A 30 -1.37 -3.92 -9.12
N LYS A 31 -0.55 -2.98 -8.68
CA LYS A 31 0.90 -3.12 -8.66
C LYS A 31 1.41 -2.86 -7.25
N ILE A 32 2.16 -3.83 -6.71
CA ILE A 32 2.72 -3.77 -5.36
C ILE A 32 4.16 -4.27 -5.42
N ASP A 33 5.08 -3.48 -4.87
CA ASP A 33 6.45 -3.92 -4.62
C ASP A 33 6.47 -4.85 -3.40
N LYS A 34 6.67 -6.15 -3.66
CA LYS A 34 6.67 -7.20 -2.62
C LYS A 34 7.89 -7.11 -1.72
N GLU A 35 9.03 -6.64 -2.22
CA GLU A 35 10.25 -6.48 -1.43
C GLU A 35 10.08 -5.37 -0.40
N ARG A 36 9.62 -4.20 -0.86
CA ARG A 36 9.37 -3.05 0.02
C ARG A 36 8.24 -3.31 1.00
N LEU A 37 7.18 -4.00 0.56
CA LEU A 37 6.10 -4.42 1.46
C LEU A 37 6.63 -5.30 2.61
N ASN A 38 7.47 -6.28 2.32
CA ASN A 38 8.04 -7.17 3.32
C ASN A 38 9.00 -6.45 4.27
N TYR A 39 9.82 -5.54 3.75
CA TYR A 39 10.66 -4.66 4.55
C TYR A 39 9.83 -3.85 5.56
N TRP A 40 8.78 -3.18 5.09
CA TRP A 40 7.93 -2.34 5.96
C TRP A 40 7.19 -3.16 7.01
N LYS A 41 6.72 -4.37 6.66
CA LYS A 41 6.18 -5.32 7.66
C LYS A 41 7.22 -5.70 8.71
N GLY A 42 8.46 -5.97 8.31
CA GLY A 42 9.56 -6.34 9.20
C GLY A 42 9.92 -5.25 10.21
N VAL A 43 9.80 -3.97 9.82
CA VAL A 43 10.01 -2.83 10.73
C VAL A 43 8.77 -2.42 11.53
N GLY A 44 7.68 -3.21 11.47
CA GLY A 44 6.48 -3.03 12.30
C GLY A 44 5.38 -2.16 11.69
N ALA A 45 5.43 -1.88 10.38
CA ALA A 45 4.33 -1.18 9.72
C ALA A 45 3.05 -2.04 9.74
N LYS A 46 1.93 -1.42 10.11
CA LYS A 46 0.60 -2.05 10.09
C LYS A 46 -0.12 -1.72 8.79
N MET A 47 -0.66 -2.73 8.12
CA MET A 47 -1.49 -2.53 6.93
C MET A 47 -2.89 -2.10 7.32
N SER A 48 -3.58 -1.41 6.41
CA SER A 48 -5.02 -1.20 6.51
C SER A 48 -5.77 -2.41 5.94
N GLU A 49 -6.98 -2.66 6.43
CA GLU A 49 -7.81 -3.81 5.99
C GLU A 49 -7.97 -3.88 4.46
N ARG A 50 -8.11 -2.72 3.80
CA ARG A 50 -8.22 -2.66 2.34
C ARG A 50 -6.92 -3.08 1.64
N VAL A 51 -5.77 -2.64 2.16
CA VAL A 51 -4.45 -2.98 1.62
C VAL A 51 -4.14 -4.46 1.82
N GLU A 52 -4.56 -5.07 2.94
CA GLU A 52 -4.43 -6.51 3.16
C GLU A 52 -5.17 -7.30 2.07
N LYS A 53 -6.43 -6.97 1.82
CA LYS A 53 -7.24 -7.61 0.77
C LYS A 53 -6.69 -7.38 -0.63
N LEU A 54 -6.01 -6.26 -0.89
CA LEU A 54 -5.36 -5.99 -2.18
C LEU A 54 -4.04 -6.76 -2.33
N SER A 55 -3.26 -6.84 -1.26
CA SER A 55 -1.98 -7.56 -1.25
C SER A 55 -2.12 -9.05 -1.51
N GLN A 56 -3.26 -9.64 -1.18
CA GLN A 56 -3.58 -11.03 -1.50
C GLN A 56 -3.99 -11.24 -2.96
N LYS A 57 -4.41 -10.18 -3.66
CA LYS A 57 -4.91 -10.23 -5.05
C LYS A 57 -3.85 -9.84 -6.08
N ALA A 58 -2.66 -9.44 -5.63
CA ALA A 58 -1.52 -8.99 -6.44
C ALA A 58 -0.35 -9.98 -6.37
#